data_AF-A0A354PGP3-F1
#
_entry.id   AF-A0A354PGP3-F1
#
_cell.length_a   1.000
_cell.length_b   1.000
_cell.length_c   1.000
_cell.angle_alpha   90.00
_cell.angle_beta   90.00
_cell.angle_gamma   90.00
#
_symmetry.space_group_name_H-M   'P 1'
#
loop_
_entity.id
_entity.type
_entity.pdbx_description
1 polymer ?
#
loop_
_entity_poly.entity_id
_entity_poly.type
_entity_poly.pdbx_seq_one_letter_code
_entity_poly.pdbx_strand_id
1 'polypeptide(L)'
;MIFTSLLTGPSRAAVATIAIRGQAAMNTILRGFQTAGPGAIHVGQVRYGNWHGGDPAGISESVVVSRNDDYKVGQSVAENYEIHCHGGAVAAGRILDDLNRLGAVVIDPAQWLQESFSVAGDIASMAKVDQQSLWIAEAEDVLSKAVSVRTAAIALDQVRSAMAAFVCDSLRQLKDASDDRVVEIAGQAAQILRFAPLGLHLATPWRVVLAGSPNVGKSSLINALVGYQRSITLDMPGTTRDVLEAQTVIDGWP
;
A
#
# COMPACT_ATOMS: atom_id res chain seq x y z
N MET A 1 -7.65 14.62 -15.62
CA MET A 1 -7.54 14.84 -14.16
C MET A 1 -6.18 14.31 -13.69
N ILE A 2 -5.72 14.69 -12.51
CA ILE A 2 -4.51 14.11 -11.88
C ILE A 2 -4.97 13.53 -10.54
N PHE A 3 -4.60 12.29 -10.25
CA PHE A 3 -4.91 11.61 -9.00
C PHE A 3 -3.63 11.32 -8.22
N THR A 4 -3.74 11.23 -6.90
CA THR A 4 -2.63 10.82 -6.03
C THR A 4 -3.13 9.99 -4.84
N SER A 5 -2.32 9.04 -4.37
CA SER A 5 -2.65 8.19 -3.23
C SER A 5 -1.41 7.70 -2.48
N LEU A 6 -1.57 7.35 -1.21
CA LEU A 6 -0.51 6.79 -0.37
C LEU A 6 -0.52 5.25 -0.47
N LEU A 7 0.47 4.67 -1.13
CA LEU A 7 0.53 3.21 -1.36
C LEU A 7 1.03 2.42 -0.14
N THR A 8 1.71 3.08 0.80
CA THR A 8 2.28 2.44 2.02
C THR A 8 1.43 2.67 3.25
N GLY A 9 1.21 1.63 4.05
CA GLY A 9 0.32 1.69 5.20
C GLY A 9 0.68 2.72 6.28
N PRO A 10 -0.32 3.27 6.99
CA PRO A 10 -0.17 4.38 7.94
C PRO A 10 0.59 3.94 9.20
N SER A 11 1.92 3.96 9.11
CA SER A 11 2.82 3.51 10.17
C SER A 11 4.15 4.25 10.08
N ARG A 12 4.90 4.34 11.19
CA ARG A 12 6.28 4.87 11.18
C ARG A 12 7.20 3.86 10.49
N ALA A 13 7.36 3.99 9.17
CA ALA A 13 8.29 3.23 8.34
C ALA A 13 9.57 4.05 8.05
N ALA A 14 10.57 3.42 7.43
CA ALA A 14 11.73 4.15 6.92
C ALA A 14 11.35 5.02 5.71
N VAL A 15 10.50 4.48 4.82
CA VAL A 15 10.04 5.13 3.58
C VAL A 15 8.52 5.03 3.49
N ALA A 16 7.87 6.07 2.98
CA ALA A 16 6.49 6.04 2.50
C ALA A 16 6.48 6.32 0.99
N THR A 17 5.56 5.69 0.26
CA THR A 17 5.42 5.83 -1.20
C THR A 17 4.08 6.46 -1.53
N ILE A 18 4.12 7.61 -2.20
CA ILE A 18 2.95 8.31 -2.73
C ILE A 18 2.97 8.16 -4.24
N ALA A 19 1.90 7.61 -4.82
CA ALA A 19 1.75 7.55 -6.27
C ALA A 19 1.00 8.76 -6.80
N ILE A 20 1.29 9.16 -8.04
CA ILE A 20 0.60 10.23 -8.77
C ILE A 20 0.49 9.89 -10.24
N ARG A 21 -0.73 10.05 -10.81
CA ARG A 21 -1.04 9.66 -12.18
C ARG A 21 -1.90 10.71 -12.90
N GLY A 22 -1.59 10.99 -14.15
CA GLY A 22 -2.36 11.90 -15.01
C GLY A 22 -1.55 12.47 -16.17
N GLN A 23 -2.21 13.07 -17.17
CA GLN A 23 -1.58 13.64 -18.37
C GLN A 23 -0.58 14.80 -18.12
N ALA A 24 -0.54 15.36 -16.92
CA ALA A 24 0.36 16.43 -16.53
C ALA A 24 0.94 16.23 -15.12
N ALA A 25 1.05 14.97 -14.67
CA ALA A 25 1.56 14.63 -13.35
C ALA A 25 3.00 15.15 -13.17
N MET A 26 3.85 15.09 -14.21
CA MET A 26 5.20 15.67 -14.19
C MET A 26 5.19 17.15 -13.84
N ASN A 27 4.30 17.95 -14.44
CA ASN A 27 4.22 19.39 -14.20
C ASN A 27 3.81 19.68 -12.74
N THR A 28 2.83 18.93 -12.22
CA THR A 28 2.43 19.02 -10.80
C THR A 28 3.58 18.64 -9.86
N ILE A 29 4.34 17.58 -10.16
CA ILE A 29 5.52 17.19 -9.38
C ILE A 29 6.57 18.31 -9.40
N LEU A 30 6.98 18.81 -10.57
CA LEU A 30 8.04 19.81 -10.72
C LEU A 30 7.70 21.17 -10.10
N ARG A 31 6.42 21.45 -9.81
CA ARG A 31 6.01 22.62 -9.01
C ARG A 31 6.27 22.44 -7.51
N GLY A 32 6.30 21.20 -7.02
CA GLY A 32 6.55 20.84 -5.61
C GLY A 32 7.94 20.24 -5.34
N PHE A 33 8.69 19.85 -6.38
CA PHE A 33 9.93 19.07 -6.30
C PHE A 33 11.07 19.68 -7.10
N GLN A 34 12.23 19.86 -6.45
CA GLN A 34 13.47 20.27 -7.08
C GLN A 34 14.47 19.12 -7.13
N THR A 35 14.85 18.69 -8.34
CA THR A 35 15.87 17.67 -8.58
C THR A 35 17.26 18.14 -8.13
N ALA A 36 18.03 17.28 -7.46
CA ALA A 36 19.39 17.62 -7.02
C ALA A 36 20.43 17.68 -8.15
N GLY A 37 20.12 17.09 -9.32
CA GLY A 37 20.94 17.15 -10.52
C GLY A 37 20.09 17.45 -11.77
N PRO A 38 20.71 17.89 -12.88
CA PRO A 38 20.01 18.25 -14.11
C PRO A 38 19.45 17.03 -14.86
N GLY A 39 18.36 17.24 -15.61
CA GLY A 39 17.81 16.28 -16.57
C GLY A 39 16.41 15.78 -16.23
N ALA A 40 15.63 15.48 -17.27
CA ALA A 40 14.25 14.99 -17.15
C ALA A 40 14.18 13.62 -16.44
N ILE A 41 12.99 13.27 -15.92
CA ILE A 41 12.70 11.94 -15.38
C ILE A 41 12.11 11.08 -16.50
N HIS A 42 12.89 10.13 -17.01
CA HIS A 42 12.46 9.16 -18.02
C HIS A 42 11.89 7.90 -17.35
N VAL A 43 11.07 7.15 -18.08
CA VAL A 43 10.50 5.86 -17.62
C VAL A 43 11.62 4.92 -17.18
N GLY A 44 11.44 4.25 -16.04
CA GLY A 44 12.44 3.38 -15.42
C GLY A 44 13.59 4.13 -14.73
N GLN A 45 13.55 5.46 -14.60
CA GLN A 45 14.56 6.24 -13.88
C GLN A 45 14.05 6.78 -12.56
N VAL A 46 15.00 6.96 -11.64
CA VAL A 46 14.83 7.66 -10.36
C VAL A 46 15.57 9.00 -10.37
N ARG A 47 15.08 9.97 -9.59
CA ARG A 47 15.74 11.24 -9.28
C ARG A 47 15.64 11.52 -7.79
N TYR A 48 16.78 11.76 -7.16
CA TYR A 48 16.86 12.35 -5.83
C TYR A 48 16.69 13.88 -5.91
N GLY A 49 16.06 14.46 -4.88
CA GLY A 49 15.89 15.90 -4.75
C GLY A 49 15.15 16.27 -3.48
N ASN A 50 14.67 17.51 -3.43
CA ASN A 50 13.96 18.06 -2.29
C ASN A 50 12.54 18.47 -2.69
N TRP A 51 11.56 17.96 -1.94
CA TRP A 51 10.17 18.40 -1.98
C TRP A 51 10.01 19.66 -1.13
N HIS A 52 9.49 20.72 -1.74
CA HIS A 52 9.27 22.04 -1.14
C HIS A 52 7.82 22.53 -1.26
N GLY A 53 6.93 21.76 -1.91
CA GLY A 53 5.48 22.01 -1.91
C GLY A 53 5.02 23.30 -2.61
N GLY A 54 5.87 23.87 -3.47
CA GLY A 54 5.62 25.18 -4.11
C GLY A 54 6.23 26.38 -3.39
N ASP A 55 6.86 26.19 -2.22
CA ASP A 55 7.61 27.24 -1.50
C ASP A 55 9.10 26.87 -1.37
N PRO A 56 9.97 27.29 -2.31
CA PRO A 56 11.40 26.99 -2.28
C PRO A 56 12.17 27.59 -1.08
N ALA A 57 11.57 28.54 -0.35
CA ALA A 57 12.16 29.12 0.87
C ALA A 57 11.69 28.43 2.15
N GLY A 58 10.68 27.56 2.06
CA GLY A 58 10.09 26.82 3.17
C GLY A 58 10.92 25.60 3.59
N ILE A 59 10.40 24.88 4.58
CA ILE A 59 10.95 23.58 5.02
C ILE A 59 10.91 22.62 3.83
N SER A 60 12.00 21.92 3.53
CA SER A 60 12.01 20.87 2.50
C SER A 60 12.13 19.47 3.10
N GLU A 61 11.67 18.48 2.33
CA GLU A 61 11.73 17.05 2.63
C GLU A 61 12.53 16.37 1.52
N SER A 62 13.58 15.62 1.84
CA SER A 62 14.36 14.92 0.82
C SER A 62 13.62 13.69 0.33
N VAL A 63 13.42 13.59 -0.99
CA VAL A 63 12.62 12.53 -1.62
C VAL A 63 13.34 11.92 -2.83
N VAL A 64 12.91 10.72 -3.21
CA VAL A 64 13.22 10.12 -4.51
C VAL A 64 11.94 10.06 -5.34
N VAL A 65 11.96 10.61 -6.55
CA VAL A 65 10.87 10.48 -7.51
C VAL A 65 11.27 9.44 -8.56
N SER A 66 10.42 8.44 -8.79
CA SER A 66 10.56 7.46 -9.86
C SER A 66 9.49 7.68 -10.93
N ARG A 67 9.81 7.38 -12.19
CA ARG A 67 8.80 7.30 -13.27
C ARG A 67 8.61 5.85 -13.69
N ASN A 68 7.39 5.37 -13.55
CA ASN A 68 6.97 4.05 -14.00
C ASN A 68 6.50 4.09 -15.46
N ASP A 69 6.16 2.93 -16.03
CA ASP A 69 5.49 2.87 -17.32
C ASP A 69 4.20 3.70 -17.32
N ASP A 70 3.98 4.47 -18.39
CA ASP A 70 2.81 5.32 -18.51
C ASP A 70 1.52 4.47 -18.57
N TYR A 71 0.53 4.84 -17.78
CA TYR A 71 -0.69 4.08 -17.60
C TYR A 71 -1.64 4.29 -18.79
N LYS A 72 -2.07 3.20 -19.43
CA LYS A 72 -2.96 3.25 -20.61
C LYS A 72 -4.39 2.95 -20.21
N VAL A 73 -5.30 3.84 -20.61
CA VAL A 73 -6.73 3.85 -20.30
C VAL A 73 -7.47 3.97 -21.63
N GLY A 74 -7.70 2.84 -22.29
CA GLY A 74 -8.20 2.80 -23.67
C GLY A 74 -7.21 3.48 -24.63
N GLN A 75 -7.63 4.58 -25.25
CA GLN A 75 -6.74 5.42 -26.09
C GLN A 75 -5.97 6.49 -25.30
N SER A 76 -6.31 6.74 -24.04
CA SER A 76 -5.64 7.75 -23.22
C SER A 76 -4.37 7.19 -22.60
N VAL A 77 -3.31 8.01 -22.60
CA VAL A 77 -2.08 7.75 -21.84
C VAL A 77 -2.00 8.75 -20.69
N ALA A 78 -1.76 8.25 -19.48
CA ALA A 78 -1.54 9.05 -18.29
C ALA A 78 -0.13 8.78 -17.76
N GLU A 79 0.65 9.83 -17.51
CA GLU A 79 1.97 9.68 -16.89
C GLU A 79 1.82 9.07 -15.48
N ASN A 80 2.80 8.28 -15.05
CA ASN A 80 2.73 7.51 -13.80
C ASN A 80 4.04 7.63 -13.01
N TYR A 81 3.97 8.14 -11.78
CA TYR A 81 5.14 8.40 -10.93
C TYR A 81 4.90 7.94 -9.50
N GLU A 82 5.99 7.62 -8.80
CA GLU A 82 6.00 7.44 -7.34
C GLU A 82 6.97 8.44 -6.69
N ILE A 83 6.59 8.94 -5.52
CA ILE A 83 7.36 9.85 -4.68
C ILE A 83 7.63 9.10 -3.37
N HIS A 84 8.91 8.83 -3.10
CA HIS A 84 9.37 8.12 -1.91
C HIS A 84 9.96 9.14 -0.92
N CYS A 85 9.30 9.31 0.22
CA CYS A 85 9.70 10.22 1.31
C CYS A 85 9.97 9.45 2.62
N HIS A 86 10.37 10.13 3.69
CA HIS A 86 10.49 9.47 4.99
C HIS A 86 9.14 8.89 5.42
N GLY A 87 9.14 7.65 5.93
CA GLY A 87 7.93 6.91 6.29
C GLY A 87 7.21 7.39 7.56
N GLY A 88 7.32 8.67 7.91
CA GLY A 88 6.53 9.31 8.97
C GLY A 88 5.25 9.91 8.39
N ALA A 89 4.12 9.70 9.08
CA ALA A 89 2.81 10.21 8.64
C ALA A 89 2.77 11.73 8.36
N VAL A 90 3.61 12.52 9.05
CA VAL A 90 3.73 13.97 8.83
C VAL A 90 4.38 14.30 7.47
N ALA A 91 5.42 13.56 7.07
CA ALA A 91 6.11 13.80 5.80
C ALA A 91 5.22 13.41 4.61
N ALA A 92 4.64 12.20 4.65
CA ALA A 92 3.73 11.73 3.63
C ALA A 92 2.45 12.59 3.55
N GLY A 93 1.82 12.90 4.68
CA GLY A 93 0.63 13.75 4.75
C GLY A 93 0.87 15.13 4.16
N ARG A 94 2.00 15.78 4.50
CA ARG A 94 2.36 17.08 3.92
C ARG A 94 2.49 17.03 2.39
N ILE A 95 3.14 15.99 1.84
CA ILE A 95 3.29 15.87 0.38
C ILE A 95 1.93 15.69 -0.30
N LEU A 96 1.02 14.92 0.30
CA LEU A 96 -0.36 14.77 -0.20
C LEU A 96 -1.13 16.11 -0.16
N ASP A 97 -1.01 16.88 0.93
CA ASP A 97 -1.61 18.21 1.06
C ASP A 97 -1.03 19.21 0.03
N ASP A 98 0.28 19.17 -0.19
CA ASP A 98 0.96 19.96 -1.22
C ASP A 98 0.44 19.58 -2.62
N LEU A 99 0.38 18.28 -2.95
CA LEU A 99 -0.15 17.79 -4.22
C LEU A 99 -1.62 18.19 -4.43
N ASN A 100 -2.44 18.14 -3.38
CA ASN A 100 -3.83 18.58 -3.41
C ASN A 100 -3.92 20.08 -3.77
N ARG A 101 -3.13 20.93 -3.09
CA ARG A 101 -3.03 22.37 -3.40
C ARG A 101 -2.49 22.66 -4.80
N LEU A 102 -1.62 21.80 -5.32
CA LEU A 102 -1.08 21.91 -6.68
C LEU A 102 -2.06 21.40 -7.76
N GLY A 103 -3.17 20.76 -7.38
CA GLY A 103 -4.27 20.39 -8.29
C GLY A 103 -4.40 18.89 -8.58
N ALA A 104 -3.75 18.01 -7.81
CA ALA A 104 -4.07 16.58 -7.81
C ALA A 104 -5.27 16.29 -6.90
N VAL A 105 -6.09 15.29 -7.24
CA VAL A 105 -7.15 14.79 -6.37
C VAL A 105 -6.59 13.66 -5.52
N VAL A 106 -6.60 13.83 -4.19
CA VAL A 106 -6.22 12.77 -3.25
C VAL A 106 -7.35 11.75 -3.18
N ILE A 107 -7.03 10.48 -3.47
CA ILE A 107 -7.96 9.35 -3.40
C ILE A 107 -7.40 8.26 -2.49
N ASP A 108 -8.27 7.47 -1.89
CA ASP A 108 -7.84 6.35 -1.05
C ASP A 108 -7.17 5.23 -1.89
N PRO A 109 -6.38 4.32 -1.29
CA PRO A 109 -5.65 3.30 -2.04
C PRO A 109 -6.57 2.34 -2.80
N ALA A 110 -7.76 2.03 -2.29
CA ALA A 110 -8.71 1.15 -2.96
C ALA A 110 -9.34 1.84 -4.19
N GLN A 111 -9.60 3.14 -4.11
CA GLN A 111 -9.99 3.97 -5.28
C GLN A 111 -8.86 4.11 -6.29
N TRP A 112 -7.62 4.35 -5.84
CA TRP A 112 -6.44 4.40 -6.71
C TRP A 112 -6.26 3.10 -7.50
N LEU A 113 -6.49 1.98 -6.81
CA LEU A 113 -6.58 0.69 -7.43
C LEU A 113 -7.74 0.68 -8.42
N GLN A 114 -9.00 0.92 -8.05
CA GLN A 114 -10.17 0.93 -8.96
C GLN A 114 -10.15 1.91 -10.15
N GLU A 115 -9.33 2.98 -10.12
CA GLU A 115 -9.05 3.87 -11.26
C GLU A 115 -7.93 3.32 -12.18
N SER A 116 -7.18 2.35 -11.68
CA SER A 116 -6.60 1.25 -12.47
C SER A 116 -7.68 0.17 -12.69
N PHE A 117 -7.44 -0.89 -13.49
CA PHE A 117 -8.44 -1.95 -13.79
C PHE A 117 -9.75 -1.52 -14.52
N SER A 118 -10.33 -0.33 -14.26
CA SER A 118 -11.63 0.12 -14.80
C SER A 118 -11.68 0.27 -16.33
N VAL A 119 -10.51 0.25 -17.00
CA VAL A 119 -10.39 0.28 -18.46
C VAL A 119 -9.46 -0.81 -18.98
N ALA A 120 -9.80 -2.07 -18.68
CA ALA A 120 -9.56 -3.22 -19.55
C ALA A 120 -10.93 -3.85 -19.87
N GLY A 121 -11.38 -4.00 -21.11
CA GLY A 121 -10.60 -4.24 -22.32
C GLY A 121 -10.51 -5.74 -22.55
N ASP A 122 -11.64 -6.35 -22.93
CA ASP A 122 -11.86 -7.78 -23.21
C ASP A 122 -11.09 -8.82 -22.36
N ILE A 123 -11.87 -9.56 -21.57
CA ILE A 123 -11.49 -10.76 -20.80
C ILE A 123 -10.76 -11.81 -21.68
N ALA A 124 -10.83 -11.72 -23.01
CA ALA A 124 -10.18 -12.62 -23.95
C ALA A 124 -8.63 -12.50 -24.03
N SER A 125 -8.00 -11.44 -23.50
CA SER A 125 -6.56 -11.16 -23.71
C SER A 125 -5.59 -11.69 -22.62
N MET A 126 -5.98 -12.75 -21.90
CA MET A 126 -5.25 -13.37 -20.76
C MET A 126 -3.94 -14.12 -21.11
N ALA A 127 -3.09 -13.57 -21.99
CA ALA A 127 -1.83 -14.19 -22.40
C ALA A 127 -0.64 -13.88 -21.46
N LYS A 128 -0.74 -12.81 -20.66
CA LYS A 128 0.21 -12.45 -19.60
C LYS A 128 -0.55 -12.14 -18.32
N VAL A 129 0.15 -12.17 -17.19
CA VAL A 129 -0.33 -11.52 -15.97
C VAL A 129 -0.45 -10.04 -16.30
N ASP A 130 -1.66 -9.57 -16.60
CA ASP A 130 -1.87 -8.14 -16.62
C ASP A 130 -1.87 -7.68 -15.16
N GLN A 131 -0.97 -6.76 -14.83
CA GLN A 131 -0.97 -6.09 -13.53
C GLN A 131 -2.30 -5.36 -13.28
N GLN A 132 -3.10 -5.17 -14.33
CA GLN A 132 -4.48 -4.71 -14.33
C GLN A 132 -5.53 -5.85 -14.14
N SER A 133 -5.23 -6.88 -13.34
CA SER A 133 -6.22 -7.90 -12.92
C SER A 133 -6.87 -7.57 -11.57
N LEU A 134 -8.21 -7.62 -11.43
CA LEU A 134 -8.92 -7.23 -10.19
C LEU A 134 -8.42 -7.92 -8.90
N TRP A 135 -7.99 -9.19 -8.97
CA TRP A 135 -7.45 -9.90 -7.81
C TRP A 135 -6.05 -9.38 -7.38
N ILE A 136 -5.28 -8.79 -8.30
CA ILE A 136 -4.03 -8.07 -7.97
C ILE A 136 -4.39 -6.79 -7.24
N ALA A 137 -5.46 -6.10 -7.66
CA ALA A 137 -5.98 -4.93 -6.95
C ALA A 137 -6.28 -5.26 -5.48
N GLU A 138 -7.06 -6.31 -5.23
CA GLU A 138 -7.40 -6.76 -3.88
C GLU A 138 -6.16 -7.16 -3.06
N ALA A 139 -5.16 -7.79 -3.69
CA ALA A 139 -3.90 -8.14 -3.02
C ALA A 139 -2.99 -6.91 -2.73
N GLU A 140 -2.98 -5.91 -3.61
CA GLU A 140 -2.27 -4.65 -3.40
C GLU A 140 -2.95 -3.77 -2.35
N ASP A 141 -4.28 -3.84 -2.21
CA ASP A 141 -5.02 -3.23 -1.10
C ASP A 141 -4.60 -3.85 0.26
N VAL A 142 -4.47 -5.17 0.34
CA VAL A 142 -3.92 -5.87 1.53
C VAL A 142 -2.48 -5.41 1.82
N LEU A 143 -1.62 -5.31 0.81
CA LEU A 143 -0.26 -4.80 0.96
C LEU A 143 -0.23 -3.35 1.45
N SER A 144 -1.11 -2.49 0.93
CA SER A 144 -1.22 -1.07 1.35
C SER A 144 -1.64 -0.93 2.82
N LYS A 145 -2.31 -1.93 3.39
CA LYS A 145 -2.76 -1.98 4.79
C LYS A 145 -1.75 -2.64 5.74
N ALA A 146 -0.67 -3.21 5.22
CA ALA A 146 0.30 -3.95 6.03
C ALA A 146 1.13 -3.02 6.95
N VAL A 147 0.93 -3.13 8.26
CA VAL A 147 1.61 -2.31 9.29
C VAL A 147 2.82 -3.02 9.95
N SER A 148 3.44 -3.99 9.27
CA SER A 148 4.72 -4.57 9.69
C SER A 148 5.57 -5.00 8.48
N VAL A 149 6.89 -5.11 8.67
CA VAL A 149 7.79 -5.62 7.61
C VAL A 149 7.46 -7.08 7.26
N ARG A 150 7.07 -7.90 8.25
CA ARG A 150 6.72 -9.31 8.03
C ARG A 150 5.42 -9.43 7.23
N THR A 151 4.35 -8.72 7.61
CA THR A 151 3.08 -8.82 6.88
C THR A 151 3.17 -8.19 5.50
N ALA A 152 3.91 -7.08 5.35
CA ALA A 152 4.17 -6.47 4.04
C ALA A 152 4.98 -7.41 3.14
N ALA A 153 6.00 -8.11 3.65
CA ALA A 153 6.78 -9.08 2.86
C ALA A 153 5.91 -10.26 2.38
N ILE A 154 5.03 -10.79 3.24
CA ILE A 154 4.12 -11.88 2.87
C ILE A 154 3.09 -11.41 1.83
N ALA A 155 2.47 -10.25 2.04
CA ALA A 155 1.53 -9.67 1.08
C ALA A 155 2.20 -9.37 -0.27
N LEU A 156 3.44 -8.88 -0.27
CA LEU A 156 4.22 -8.60 -1.47
C LEU A 156 4.56 -9.86 -2.26
N ASP A 157 4.93 -10.96 -1.59
CA ASP A 157 5.15 -12.26 -2.25
C ASP A 157 3.84 -12.83 -2.83
N GLN A 158 2.70 -12.64 -2.15
CA GLN A 158 1.40 -12.98 -2.72
C GLN A 158 1.11 -12.16 -3.99
N VAL A 159 1.23 -10.83 -3.95
CA VAL A 159 0.99 -9.94 -5.10
C VAL A 159 1.91 -10.26 -6.29
N ARG A 160 3.21 -10.53 -6.05
CA ARG A 160 4.24 -10.51 -7.10
C ARG A 160 4.89 -11.86 -7.43
N SER A 161 4.59 -12.91 -6.68
CA SER A 161 5.31 -14.19 -6.74
C SER A 161 4.33 -15.37 -6.64
N ALA A 162 4.19 -16.04 -5.49
CA ALA A 162 3.58 -17.37 -5.42
C ALA A 162 2.10 -17.42 -5.84
N MET A 163 1.27 -16.49 -5.36
CA MET A 163 -0.16 -16.47 -5.72
C MET A 163 -0.35 -16.04 -7.17
N ALA A 164 0.41 -15.04 -7.65
CA ALA A 164 0.35 -14.58 -9.03
C ALA A 164 0.74 -15.67 -10.04
N ALA A 165 1.80 -16.42 -9.76
CA ALA A 165 2.19 -17.59 -10.56
C ALA A 165 1.09 -18.66 -10.55
N PHE A 166 0.58 -19.03 -9.37
CA PHE A 166 -0.49 -20.02 -9.23
C PHE A 166 -1.75 -19.65 -10.02
N VAL A 167 -2.25 -18.42 -9.86
CA VAL A 167 -3.47 -17.95 -10.56
C VAL A 167 -3.27 -17.98 -12.07
N CYS A 168 -2.15 -17.45 -12.57
CA CYS A 168 -1.95 -17.35 -14.01
C CYS A 168 -1.65 -18.70 -14.69
N ASP A 169 -0.95 -19.62 -14.02
CA ASP A 169 -0.76 -20.97 -14.55
C ASP A 169 -2.04 -21.80 -14.46
N SER A 170 -2.86 -21.64 -13.42
CA SER A 170 -4.19 -22.26 -13.33
C SER A 170 -5.10 -21.79 -14.47
N LEU A 171 -5.18 -20.48 -14.72
CA LEU A 171 -6.05 -19.91 -15.76
C LEU A 171 -5.61 -20.33 -17.18
N ARG A 172 -4.30 -20.48 -17.43
CA ARG A 172 -3.79 -21.05 -18.69
C ARG A 172 -4.23 -22.50 -18.90
N GLN A 173 -4.18 -23.30 -17.84
CA GLN A 173 -4.51 -24.72 -17.89
C GLN A 173 -6.01 -24.97 -18.00
N LEU A 174 -6.84 -24.10 -17.41
CA LEU A 174 -8.30 -24.22 -17.42
C LEU A 174 -8.94 -23.98 -18.79
N LYS A 175 -8.23 -23.33 -19.74
CA LYS A 175 -8.80 -22.91 -21.03
C LYS A 175 -9.39 -24.05 -21.85
N ASP A 176 -8.75 -25.22 -21.81
CA ASP A 176 -9.14 -26.44 -22.53
C ASP A 176 -9.01 -27.68 -21.61
N ALA A 177 -9.32 -27.51 -20.32
CA ALA A 177 -9.14 -28.54 -19.29
C ALA A 177 -10.15 -29.69 -19.36
N SER A 178 -9.72 -30.90 -18.95
CA SER A 178 -10.62 -31.98 -18.56
C SER A 178 -11.20 -31.75 -17.17
N ASP A 179 -12.34 -32.38 -16.87
CA ASP A 179 -12.98 -32.33 -15.54
C ASP A 179 -11.99 -32.71 -14.42
N ASP A 180 -11.16 -33.74 -14.62
CA ASP A 180 -10.12 -34.14 -13.66
C ASP A 180 -9.14 -33.01 -13.35
N ARG A 181 -8.73 -32.22 -14.37
CA ARG A 181 -7.81 -31.09 -14.17
C ARG A 181 -8.49 -29.92 -13.47
N VAL A 182 -9.77 -29.68 -13.74
CA VAL A 182 -10.58 -28.70 -13.01
C VAL A 182 -10.66 -29.07 -11.53
N VAL A 183 -10.93 -30.35 -11.22
CA VAL A 183 -10.98 -30.87 -9.84
C VAL A 183 -9.62 -30.75 -9.15
N GLU A 184 -8.52 -31.03 -9.83
CA GLU A 184 -7.16 -30.88 -9.27
C GLU A 184 -6.84 -29.42 -8.91
N ILE A 185 -7.09 -28.47 -9.82
CA ILE A 185 -6.87 -27.04 -9.60
C ILE A 185 -7.77 -26.52 -8.48
N ALA A 186 -9.04 -26.94 -8.43
CA ALA A 186 -9.95 -26.63 -7.34
C ALA A 186 -9.44 -27.17 -5.99
N GLY A 187 -8.86 -28.39 -5.98
CA GLY A 187 -8.20 -28.96 -4.80
C GLY A 187 -7.00 -28.15 -4.33
N GLN A 188 -6.16 -27.66 -5.25
CA GLN A 188 -5.03 -26.78 -4.93
C GLN A 188 -5.50 -25.43 -4.35
N ALA A 189 -6.50 -24.80 -4.98
CA ALA A 189 -7.12 -23.57 -4.48
C ALA A 189 -7.74 -23.77 -3.08
N ALA A 190 -8.39 -24.91 -2.84
CA ALA A 190 -8.92 -25.25 -1.52
C ALA A 190 -7.82 -25.37 -0.45
N GLN A 191 -6.63 -25.91 -0.77
CA GLN A 191 -5.51 -25.93 0.18
C GLN A 191 -5.03 -24.51 0.54
N ILE A 192 -5.01 -23.58 -0.41
CA ILE A 192 -4.65 -22.18 -0.16
C ILE A 192 -5.72 -21.52 0.73
N LEU A 193 -7.00 -21.72 0.42
CA LEU A 193 -8.13 -21.15 1.17
C LEU A 193 -8.19 -21.61 2.64
N ARG A 194 -7.63 -22.77 2.99
CA ARG A 194 -7.49 -23.21 4.40
C ARG A 194 -6.69 -22.22 5.27
N PHE A 195 -5.81 -21.42 4.67
CA PHE A 195 -5.03 -20.40 5.36
C PHE A 195 -5.68 -19.01 5.35
N ALA A 196 -6.84 -18.82 4.70
CA ALA A 196 -7.51 -17.53 4.63
C ALA A 196 -7.79 -16.89 6.01
N PRO A 197 -8.20 -17.61 7.08
CA PRO A 197 -8.36 -17.02 8.40
C PRO A 197 -7.08 -16.39 8.97
N LEU A 198 -5.91 -16.95 8.65
CA LEU A 198 -4.61 -16.38 9.03
C LEU A 198 -4.20 -15.24 8.07
N GLY A 199 -4.44 -15.41 6.77
CA GLY A 199 -4.11 -14.42 5.74
C GLY A 199 -4.82 -13.08 5.91
N LEU A 200 -6.06 -13.09 6.39
CA LEU A 200 -6.81 -11.86 6.73
C LEU A 200 -6.07 -10.99 7.77
N HIS A 201 -5.27 -11.60 8.65
CA HIS A 201 -4.50 -10.90 9.68
C HIS A 201 -3.20 -10.25 9.17
N LEU A 202 -2.91 -10.31 7.86
CA LEU A 202 -1.85 -9.50 7.24
C LEU A 202 -2.20 -8.00 7.22
N ALA A 203 -3.48 -7.70 7.02
CA ALA A 203 -4.05 -6.35 6.96
C ALA A 203 -5.06 -6.04 8.09
N THR A 204 -5.58 -7.06 8.78
CA THR A 204 -6.56 -6.89 9.88
C THR A 204 -5.93 -7.27 11.22
N PRO A 205 -5.59 -6.31 12.10
CA PRO A 205 -4.96 -6.60 13.40
C PRO A 205 -5.69 -7.64 14.25
N TRP A 206 -4.95 -8.44 15.01
CA TRP A 206 -5.54 -9.38 15.97
C TRP A 206 -6.21 -8.61 17.12
N ARG A 207 -7.44 -8.98 17.48
CA ARG A 207 -8.14 -8.41 18.65
C ARG A 207 -7.91 -9.29 19.88
N VAL A 208 -7.07 -8.81 20.80
CA VAL A 208 -6.72 -9.51 22.04
C VAL A 208 -7.30 -8.77 23.25
N VAL A 209 -8.00 -9.48 24.13
CA VAL A 209 -8.61 -8.92 25.34
C VAL A 209 -7.85 -9.38 26.58
N LEU A 210 -7.29 -8.43 27.34
CA LEU A 210 -6.65 -8.71 28.62
C LEU A 210 -7.65 -8.59 29.79
N ALA A 211 -8.25 -9.72 30.18
CA ALA A 211 -9.18 -9.78 31.31
C ALA A 211 -8.48 -10.17 32.63
N GLY A 212 -9.06 -9.76 33.77
CA GLY A 212 -8.57 -10.12 35.11
C GLY A 212 -9.06 -9.15 36.20
N SER A 213 -8.94 -9.55 37.46
CA SER A 213 -9.42 -8.80 38.63
C SER A 213 -8.82 -7.38 38.75
N PRO A 214 -9.42 -6.49 39.56
CA PRO A 214 -8.79 -5.20 39.88
C PRO A 214 -7.35 -5.37 40.40
N ASN A 215 -6.47 -4.44 40.05
CA ASN A 215 -5.08 -4.36 40.50
C ASN A 215 -4.12 -5.52 40.18
N VAL A 216 -4.51 -6.52 39.36
CA VAL A 216 -3.63 -7.65 38.94
C VAL A 216 -2.51 -7.27 37.93
N GLY A 217 -2.18 -5.98 37.80
CA GLY A 217 -1.10 -5.53 36.90
C GLY A 217 -1.46 -5.46 35.40
N LYS A 218 -2.73 -5.51 35.01
CA LYS A 218 -3.18 -5.46 33.59
C LYS A 218 -2.54 -4.30 32.81
N SER A 219 -2.63 -3.08 33.32
CA SER A 219 -2.05 -1.89 32.68
C SER A 219 -0.52 -1.96 32.59
N SER A 220 0.14 -2.54 33.60
CA SER A 220 1.59 -2.77 33.57
C SER A 220 2.00 -3.77 32.48
N LEU A 221 1.20 -4.81 32.26
CA LEU A 221 1.42 -5.78 31.17
C LEU A 221 1.17 -5.16 29.80
N ILE A 222 0.09 -4.38 29.63
CA ILE A 222 -0.16 -3.61 28.39
C ILE A 222 1.04 -2.73 28.09
N ASN A 223 1.48 -1.90 29.06
CA ASN A 223 2.61 -1.00 28.88
C ASN A 223 3.93 -1.74 28.56
N ALA A 224 4.15 -2.93 29.14
CA ALA A 224 5.30 -3.77 28.82
C ALA A 224 5.25 -4.36 27.40
N LEU A 225 4.08 -4.78 26.91
CA LEU A 225 3.86 -5.26 25.54
C LEU A 225 3.91 -4.12 24.49
N VAL A 226 3.66 -2.89 24.92
CA VAL A 226 3.53 -1.69 24.10
C VAL A 226 4.84 -0.89 24.00
N GLY A 227 5.83 -1.17 24.85
CA GLY A 227 7.05 -0.38 25.11
C GLY A 227 8.03 -0.16 23.94
N TYR A 228 7.56 0.48 22.87
CA TYR A 228 8.18 0.77 21.56
C TYR A 228 8.24 -0.43 20.61
N GLN A 229 7.98 -0.31 19.30
CA GLN A 229 8.24 0.87 18.43
C GLN A 229 7.03 1.44 17.64
N ARG A 230 5.81 0.89 17.78
CA ARG A 230 4.62 1.33 17.02
C ARG A 230 3.34 1.37 17.85
N SER A 231 3.27 2.27 18.83
CA SER A 231 2.01 2.56 19.53
C SER A 231 1.68 4.04 19.53
N ILE A 232 0.44 4.34 19.14
CA ILE A 232 -0.22 5.60 19.42
C ILE A 232 -1.09 5.31 20.65
N THR A 233 -0.56 5.51 21.86
CA THR A 233 -1.38 5.49 23.06
C THR A 233 -2.20 6.77 23.15
N LEU A 234 -3.52 6.60 23.26
CA LEU A 234 -4.44 7.66 23.69
C LEU A 234 -4.49 7.69 25.22
N ASP A 235 -3.38 8.06 25.84
CA ASP A 235 -3.30 8.26 27.29
C ASP A 235 -4.06 9.56 27.67
N MET A 236 -5.36 9.46 27.92
CA MET A 236 -6.13 10.51 28.62
C MET A 236 -6.14 10.23 30.13
N PRO A 237 -5.41 11.01 30.96
CA PRO A 237 -5.39 10.78 32.40
C PRO A 237 -6.70 11.30 33.02
N GLY A 238 -7.55 10.41 33.51
CA GLY A 238 -8.74 10.82 34.28
C GLY A 238 -9.85 9.78 34.43
N THR A 239 -9.90 8.73 33.61
CA THR A 239 -11.07 7.83 33.54
C THR A 239 -10.76 6.40 33.97
N THR A 240 -10.87 6.13 35.28
CA THR A 240 -10.79 4.77 35.88
C THR A 240 -12.00 3.87 35.58
N ARG A 241 -12.64 4.07 34.42
CA ARG A 241 -13.73 3.25 33.86
C ARG A 241 -13.55 2.90 32.38
N ASP A 242 -12.58 3.48 31.69
CA ASP A 242 -12.42 3.29 30.25
C ASP A 242 -11.53 2.09 29.93
N VAL A 243 -11.85 1.41 28.83
CA VAL A 243 -11.05 0.29 28.33
C VAL A 243 -9.74 0.85 27.79
N LEU A 244 -8.61 0.39 28.34
CA LEU A 244 -7.29 0.70 27.80
C LEU A 244 -7.09 -0.09 26.50
N GLU A 245 -7.20 0.59 25.37
CA GLU A 245 -6.88 0.05 24.05
C GLU A 245 -5.47 0.46 23.62
N ALA A 246 -4.73 -0.48 23.03
CA ALA A 246 -3.42 -0.22 22.46
C ALA A 246 -3.20 -1.09 21.22
N GLN A 247 -2.50 -0.54 20.23
CA GLN A 247 -1.99 -1.28 19.08
C GLN A 247 -0.48 -1.46 19.23
N THR A 248 0.03 -2.62 18.83
CA THR A 248 1.46 -2.98 18.85
C THR A 248 1.70 -4.10 17.83
N VAL A 249 2.96 -4.44 17.56
CA VAL A 249 3.33 -5.52 16.63
C VAL A 249 4.12 -6.58 17.40
N ILE A 250 3.61 -7.82 17.46
CA ILE A 250 4.21 -8.94 18.20
C ILE A 250 4.75 -9.96 17.20
N ASP A 251 6.08 -10.21 17.22
CA ASP A 251 6.77 -11.07 16.24
C ASP A 251 6.38 -10.75 14.77
N GLY A 252 6.27 -9.46 14.45
CA GLY A 252 5.88 -9.02 13.11
C GLY A 252 4.40 -9.21 12.75
N TRP A 253 3.51 -9.61 13.66
CA TRP A 253 2.07 -9.64 13.46
C TRP A 253 1.37 -8.44 14.12
N PRO A 254 0.38 -7.81 13.45
CA PRO A 254 -0.33 -6.62 13.94
C PRO A 254 -1.52 -6.93 14.86
#